data_AF-A0A3E0QQ33-F1
#
_entry.id   AF-A0A3E0QQ33-F1
#
_cell.length_a   1.000
_cell.length_b   1.000
_cell.length_c   1.000
_cell.angle_alpha   90.00
_cell.angle_beta   90.00
_cell.angle_gamma   90.00
#
_symmetry.space_group_name_H-M   'P 1'
#
loop_
_entity.id
_entity.type
_entity.pdbx_description
1 polymer ?
#
loop_
_entity_poly.entity_id
_entity_poly.type
_entity_poly.pdbx_seq_one_letter_code
_entity_poly.pdbx_strand_id
1 'polypeptide(L)'
;MAKFKGYVLQHGTSPVNGCPFVVIMTMDSGNTKTGNMCQVWILTENIHPVDAVNLGADDTVCGDCPHRKQSDGSRSCYVNVGQAPAAVWKSYKRGIYGKLSDLDLAVIKNRKIRWGAFGDPAMIDSTLVTIFNKHAAGHTGYTHQWRQPWAQWCKGVFQASCDSFADYLDASAHGWKTFAVVAKGKQSFSGKLCPATADNSQAQCITCSLCDGAKTDIFVEAHGSGGKYVTN
;
A
#
# COMPACT_ATOMS: atom_id res chain seq x y z
N MET A 1 -16.69 -17.27 11.02
CA MET A 1 -15.59 -17.31 10.03
C MET A 1 -16.07 -16.66 8.74
N ALA A 2 -15.21 -15.97 7.99
CA ALA A 2 -15.62 -15.30 6.74
C ALA A 2 -16.02 -16.34 5.69
N LYS A 3 -17.16 -16.13 5.02
CA LYS A 3 -17.68 -17.01 3.96
C LYS A 3 -16.77 -17.06 2.74
N PHE A 4 -16.10 -15.94 2.44
CA PHE A 4 -15.17 -15.80 1.33
C PHE A 4 -13.74 -15.56 1.83
N LYS A 5 -12.75 -16.02 1.05
CA LYS A 5 -11.32 -15.76 1.31
C LYS A 5 -10.93 -14.28 1.07
N GLY A 6 -11.81 -13.52 0.44
CA GLY A 6 -11.65 -12.09 0.19
C GLY A 6 -12.88 -11.49 -0.46
N TYR A 7 -12.90 -10.17 -0.56
CA TYR A 7 -14.02 -9.39 -1.04
C TYR A 7 -13.56 -8.31 -2.02
N VAL A 8 -14.32 -8.11 -3.09
CA VAL A 8 -14.22 -6.92 -3.94
C VAL A 8 -14.89 -5.77 -3.21
N LEU A 9 -14.10 -4.77 -2.86
CA LEU A 9 -14.54 -3.63 -2.07
C LEU A 9 -15.03 -2.48 -2.95
N GLN A 10 -14.39 -2.27 -4.10
CA GLN A 10 -14.67 -1.16 -5.00
C GLN A 10 -14.29 -1.52 -6.43
N HIS A 11 -15.14 -1.15 -7.38
CA HIS A 11 -14.76 -0.88 -8.76
C HIS A 11 -14.70 0.64 -8.91
N GLY A 12 -13.61 1.17 -9.45
CA GLY A 12 -13.37 2.60 -9.48
C GLY A 12 -12.75 3.08 -10.79
N THR A 13 -12.76 4.40 -10.96
CA THR A 13 -12.14 5.09 -12.08
C THR A 13 -10.95 5.88 -11.55
N SER A 14 -9.76 5.63 -12.09
CA SER A 14 -8.53 6.24 -11.60
C SER A 14 -8.57 7.77 -11.76
N PRO A 15 -8.29 8.55 -10.71
CA PRO A 15 -8.19 10.01 -10.82
C PRO A 15 -6.96 10.46 -11.65
N VAL A 16 -6.04 9.55 -11.95
CA VAL A 16 -4.82 9.84 -12.71
C VAL A 16 -5.08 9.86 -14.21
N ASN A 17 -5.81 8.88 -14.73
CA ASN A 17 -5.94 8.67 -16.17
C ASN A 17 -7.35 8.22 -16.62
N GLY A 18 -8.32 8.13 -15.72
CA GLY A 18 -9.69 7.70 -16.04
C GLY A 18 -9.84 6.20 -16.33
N CYS A 19 -8.78 5.40 -16.20
CA CYS A 19 -8.85 3.96 -16.44
C CYS A 19 -9.49 3.21 -15.24
N PRO A 20 -10.17 2.08 -15.49
CA PRO A 20 -10.81 1.32 -14.44
C PRO A 20 -9.83 0.54 -13.56
N PHE A 21 -10.07 0.56 -12.25
CA PHE A 21 -9.36 -0.24 -11.25
C PHE A 21 -10.32 -0.97 -10.31
N VAL A 22 -9.79 -1.98 -9.63
CA VAL A 22 -10.53 -2.77 -8.63
C VAL A 22 -9.76 -2.80 -7.31
N VAL A 23 -10.48 -2.70 -6.20
CA VAL A 23 -9.96 -2.83 -4.83
C VAL A 23 -10.44 -4.15 -4.26
N ILE A 24 -9.50 -5.00 -3.83
CA ILE A 24 -9.79 -6.32 -3.28
C ILE A 24 -9.15 -6.43 -1.90
N MET A 25 -9.90 -6.92 -0.92
CA MET A 25 -9.36 -7.26 0.39
C MET A 25 -9.32 -8.78 0.56
N THR A 26 -8.13 -9.33 0.80
CA THR A 26 -7.97 -10.74 1.20
C THR A 26 -7.94 -10.86 2.71
N MET A 27 -8.68 -11.83 3.26
CA MET A 27 -8.92 -11.92 4.70
C MET A 27 -7.76 -12.51 5.48
N ASP A 28 -6.95 -13.36 4.85
CA ASP A 28 -5.83 -14.05 5.50
C ASP A 28 -4.52 -13.83 4.75
N SER A 29 -3.42 -13.82 5.48
CA SER A 29 -2.07 -13.64 4.94
C SER A 29 -1.06 -14.47 5.71
N GLY A 30 -0.18 -15.17 4.97
CA GLY A 30 1.01 -15.83 5.51
C GLY A 30 2.26 -14.94 5.50
N ASN A 31 2.11 -13.61 5.33
CA ASN A 31 3.25 -12.70 5.26
C ASN A 31 3.89 -12.53 6.65
N THR A 32 5.11 -13.05 6.80
CA THR A 32 5.86 -13.03 8.07
C THR A 32 6.09 -11.61 8.61
N LYS A 33 6.35 -10.62 7.74
CA LYS A 33 6.61 -9.23 8.14
C LYS A 33 5.35 -8.57 8.71
N THR A 34 4.20 -8.79 8.08
CA THR A 34 2.96 -8.11 8.49
C THR A 34 2.19 -8.88 9.55
N GLY A 35 2.39 -10.21 9.63
CA GLY A 35 1.47 -11.11 10.32
C GLY A 35 0.16 -11.27 9.54
N ASN A 36 -0.84 -11.94 10.17
CA ASN A 36 -2.14 -12.21 9.56
C ASN A 36 -3.07 -10.97 9.54
N MET A 37 -2.61 -9.88 8.92
CA MET A 37 -3.42 -8.70 8.61
C MET A 37 -4.24 -8.94 7.35
N CYS A 38 -5.44 -8.36 7.29
CA CYS A 38 -6.17 -8.25 6.02
C CYS A 38 -5.34 -7.43 5.04
N GLN A 39 -5.19 -7.90 3.80
CA GLN A 39 -4.36 -7.24 2.79
C GLN A 39 -5.27 -6.62 1.73
N VAL A 40 -5.06 -5.34 1.41
CA VAL A 40 -5.82 -4.64 0.38
C VAL A 40 -4.96 -4.43 -0.86
N TRP A 41 -5.50 -4.83 -2.00
CA TRP A 41 -4.85 -4.81 -3.31
C TRP A 41 -5.61 -3.87 -4.23
N ILE A 42 -4.93 -2.88 -4.79
CA ILE A 42 -5.48 -1.97 -5.80
C ILE A 42 -4.86 -2.39 -7.13
N LEU A 43 -5.70 -2.89 -8.04
CA LEU A 43 -5.26 -3.52 -9.28
C LEU A 43 -5.98 -2.93 -10.48
N THR A 44 -5.29 -2.87 -11.62
CA THR A 44 -5.93 -2.58 -12.91
C THR A 44 -7.02 -3.61 -13.17
N GLU A 45 -8.22 -3.15 -13.51
CA GLU A 45 -9.38 -4.05 -13.57
C GLU A 45 -9.27 -5.08 -14.71
N ASN A 46 -8.77 -4.62 -15.87
CA ASN A 46 -8.80 -5.39 -17.12
C ASN A 46 -7.43 -5.86 -17.61
N ILE A 47 -6.34 -5.40 -17.00
CA ILE A 47 -4.97 -5.74 -17.39
C ILE A 47 -4.33 -6.53 -16.25
N HIS A 48 -3.67 -7.63 -16.57
CA HIS A 48 -2.94 -8.41 -15.57
C HIS A 48 -1.80 -7.57 -14.97
N PRO A 49 -1.54 -7.60 -13.65
CA PRO A 49 -0.60 -6.66 -13.01
C PRO A 49 0.83 -6.68 -13.59
N VAL A 50 1.32 -7.85 -14.03
CA VAL A 50 2.62 -7.97 -14.69
C VAL A 50 2.64 -7.22 -16.02
N ASP A 51 1.56 -7.34 -16.80
CA ASP A 51 1.43 -6.68 -18.10
C ASP A 51 1.24 -5.18 -17.89
N ALA A 52 0.46 -4.77 -16.89
CA ALA A 52 0.28 -3.36 -16.53
C ALA A 52 1.62 -2.69 -16.21
N VAL A 53 2.49 -3.35 -15.43
CA VAL A 53 3.86 -2.83 -15.16
C VAL A 53 4.70 -2.79 -16.43
N ASN A 54 4.63 -3.81 -17.28
CA ASN A 54 5.44 -3.87 -18.50
C ASN A 54 5.04 -2.81 -19.54
N LEU A 55 3.74 -2.52 -19.62
CA LEU A 55 3.16 -1.53 -20.53
C LEU A 55 3.12 -0.11 -19.93
N GLY A 56 3.47 0.05 -18.64
CA GLY A 56 3.34 1.33 -17.93
C GLY A 56 1.90 1.72 -17.58
N ALA A 57 0.93 0.82 -17.75
CA ALA A 57 -0.48 1.02 -17.38
C ALA A 57 -0.74 0.86 -15.86
N ASP A 58 0.30 0.56 -15.08
CA ASP A 58 0.24 0.56 -13.62
C ASP A 58 0.14 1.97 -13.01
N ASP A 59 0.28 3.04 -13.81
CA ASP A 59 -0.07 4.42 -13.46
C ASP A 59 -1.52 4.54 -12.95
N THR A 60 -2.43 3.73 -13.52
CA THR A 60 -3.83 3.65 -13.14
C THR A 60 -4.02 3.43 -11.63
N VAL A 61 -3.12 2.66 -11.00
CA VAL A 61 -3.22 2.29 -9.57
C VAL A 61 -2.07 2.79 -8.71
N CYS A 62 -0.95 3.19 -9.32
CA CYS A 62 0.25 3.67 -8.63
C CYS A 62 0.53 5.16 -8.89
N GLY A 63 -0.19 5.81 -9.81
CA GLY A 63 -0.02 7.21 -10.17
C GLY A 63 1.40 7.56 -10.60
N ASP A 64 1.91 8.64 -10.02
CA ASP A 64 3.26 9.16 -10.21
C ASP A 64 4.32 8.48 -9.32
N CYS A 65 4.02 7.33 -8.71
CA CYS A 65 4.96 6.61 -7.85
C CYS A 65 6.33 6.41 -8.53
N PRO A 66 7.44 6.90 -7.93
CA PRO A 66 8.77 6.86 -8.54
C PRO A 66 9.33 5.44 -8.63
N HIS A 67 8.72 4.49 -7.91
CA HIS A 67 9.15 3.09 -7.91
C HIS A 67 8.62 2.25 -9.07
N ARG A 68 7.77 2.82 -9.93
CA ARG A 68 7.28 2.18 -11.14
C ARG A 68 8.42 1.86 -12.10
N LYS A 69 8.13 1.04 -13.11
CA LYS A 69 9.11 0.73 -14.16
C LYS A 69 9.42 2.01 -14.94
N GLN A 70 10.69 2.38 -14.98
CA GLN A 70 11.19 3.56 -15.69
C GLN A 70 11.45 3.23 -17.17
N SER A 71 11.65 4.27 -17.98
CA SER A 71 11.92 4.15 -19.42
C SER A 71 13.21 3.39 -19.74
N ASP A 72 14.21 3.46 -18.86
CA ASP A 72 15.46 2.69 -18.93
C ASP A 72 15.31 1.22 -18.51
N GLY A 73 14.09 0.79 -18.16
CA GLY A 73 13.75 -0.55 -17.70
C GLY A 73 14.04 -0.80 -16.23
N SER A 74 14.62 0.15 -15.49
CA SER A 74 14.83 0.04 -14.06
C SER A 74 13.51 0.08 -13.29
N ARG A 75 13.48 -0.55 -12.11
CA ARG A 75 12.29 -0.58 -11.24
C ARG A 75 12.72 -0.79 -9.79
N SER A 76 12.55 0.23 -8.97
CA SER A 76 12.90 0.17 -7.54
C SER A 76 11.80 -0.44 -6.67
N CYS A 77 10.57 -0.60 -7.16
CA CYS A 77 9.50 -1.22 -6.39
C CYS A 77 9.86 -2.66 -6.01
N TYR A 78 9.93 -2.91 -4.70
CA TYR A 78 10.32 -4.21 -4.14
C TYR A 78 9.22 -5.29 -4.26
N VAL A 79 7.99 -4.91 -4.63
CA VAL A 79 6.89 -5.87 -4.77
C VAL A 79 7.11 -6.73 -6.02
N ASN A 80 7.13 -8.04 -5.81
CA ASN A 80 7.11 -9.02 -6.90
C ASN A 80 5.68 -9.17 -7.44
N VAL A 81 5.40 -8.49 -8.53
CA VAL A 81 4.07 -8.39 -9.13
C VAL A 81 3.60 -9.73 -9.72
N GLY A 82 4.54 -10.60 -10.12
CA GLY A 82 4.23 -11.96 -10.61
C GLY A 82 3.77 -12.95 -9.54
N GLN A 83 3.83 -12.57 -8.26
CA GLN A 83 3.44 -13.42 -7.13
C GLN A 83 2.04 -13.04 -6.61
N ALA A 84 1.95 -12.47 -5.40
CA ALA A 84 0.67 -12.21 -4.75
C ALA A 84 -0.27 -11.30 -5.57
N PRO A 85 0.17 -10.18 -6.19
CA PRO A 85 -0.72 -9.36 -7.01
C PRO A 85 -1.33 -10.13 -8.20
N ALA A 86 -0.50 -10.86 -8.96
CA ALA A 86 -0.97 -11.71 -10.06
C ALA A 86 -1.95 -12.79 -9.58
N ALA A 87 -1.67 -13.46 -8.45
CA ALA A 87 -2.54 -14.48 -7.89
C ALA A 87 -3.90 -13.91 -7.45
N VAL A 88 -3.90 -12.73 -6.83
CA VAL A 88 -5.12 -12.03 -6.42
C VAL A 88 -5.94 -11.61 -7.63
N TRP A 89 -5.30 -11.02 -8.66
CA TRP A 89 -5.97 -10.62 -9.90
C TRP A 89 -6.61 -11.82 -10.62
N LYS A 90 -5.87 -12.92 -10.78
CA LYS A 90 -6.39 -14.15 -11.41
C LYS A 90 -7.60 -14.69 -10.64
N SER A 91 -7.58 -14.61 -9.30
CA SER A 91 -8.69 -15.02 -8.46
C SER A 91 -9.91 -14.11 -8.61
N TYR A 92 -9.68 -12.80 -8.73
CA TYR A 92 -10.73 -11.84 -9.07
C TYR A 92 -11.38 -12.15 -10.42
N LYS A 93 -10.60 -12.40 -11.47
CA LYS A 93 -11.14 -12.75 -12.79
C LYS A 93 -11.88 -14.10 -12.81
N ARG A 94 -11.60 -15.00 -11.88
CA ARG A 94 -12.39 -16.22 -11.66
C ARG A 94 -13.70 -15.98 -10.89
N GLY A 95 -13.93 -14.79 -10.34
CA GLY A 95 -15.15 -14.43 -9.63
C GLY A 95 -15.30 -15.07 -8.24
N ILE A 96 -14.20 -15.46 -7.59
CA ILE A 96 -14.27 -16.21 -6.32
C ILE A 96 -14.37 -15.34 -5.06
N TYR A 97 -14.19 -14.04 -5.19
CA TYR A 97 -14.31 -13.10 -4.08
C TYR A 97 -15.77 -12.69 -3.88
N GLY A 98 -16.18 -12.52 -2.63
CA GLY A 98 -17.48 -11.94 -2.31
C GLY A 98 -17.55 -10.48 -2.74
N LYS A 99 -18.76 -9.92 -2.83
CA LYS A 99 -18.97 -8.49 -3.05
C LYS A 99 -18.93 -7.75 -1.73
N LEU A 100 -18.79 -6.42 -1.77
CA LEU A 100 -18.89 -5.59 -0.56
C LEU A 100 -20.19 -5.85 0.22
N SER A 101 -21.31 -6.08 -0.47
CA SER A 101 -22.61 -6.41 0.14
C SER A 101 -22.61 -7.74 0.91
N ASP A 102 -21.68 -8.64 0.61
CA ASP A 102 -21.54 -9.93 1.29
C ASP A 102 -20.66 -9.83 2.55
N LEU A 103 -20.00 -8.69 2.77
CA LEU A 103 -19.08 -8.49 3.88
C LEU A 103 -19.80 -7.94 5.11
N ASP A 104 -19.93 -8.78 6.13
CA ASP A 104 -20.24 -8.32 7.49
C ASP A 104 -19.00 -7.69 8.12
N LEU A 105 -19.04 -6.38 8.42
CA LEU A 105 -17.92 -5.65 9.03
C LEU A 105 -17.52 -6.19 10.41
N ALA A 106 -18.36 -6.98 11.09
CA ALA A 106 -17.98 -7.66 12.32
C ALA A 106 -16.74 -8.57 12.13
N VAL A 107 -16.51 -9.10 10.92
CA VAL A 107 -15.36 -9.99 10.65
C VAL A 107 -14.02 -9.27 10.70
N ILE A 108 -13.99 -7.93 10.57
CA ILE A 108 -12.77 -7.12 10.66
C ILE A 108 -12.57 -6.48 12.04
N LYS A 109 -13.52 -6.62 12.97
CA LYS A 109 -13.51 -5.93 14.27
C LYS A 109 -12.20 -6.08 15.06
N ASN A 110 -11.69 -7.31 15.11
CA ASN A 110 -10.44 -7.64 15.82
C ASN A 110 -9.26 -7.86 14.87
N ARG A 111 -9.39 -7.40 13.62
CA ARG A 111 -8.38 -7.54 12.58
C ARG A 111 -7.75 -6.18 12.30
N LYS A 112 -6.51 -6.20 11.82
CA LYS A 112 -5.86 -5.01 11.30
C LYS A 112 -5.77 -5.08 9.78
N ILE A 113 -5.85 -3.92 9.14
CA ILE A 113 -5.87 -3.79 7.68
C ILE A 113 -4.54 -3.21 7.19
N ARG A 114 -3.91 -3.87 6.22
CA ARG A 114 -2.81 -3.29 5.46
C ARG A 114 -3.35 -2.75 4.15
N TRP A 115 -3.48 -1.44 4.08
CA TRP A 115 -3.82 -0.71 2.86
C TRP A 115 -2.58 -0.64 1.95
N GLY A 116 -2.78 -0.84 0.64
CA GLY A 116 -1.67 -0.80 -0.33
C GLY A 116 -0.70 -1.98 -0.20
N ALA A 117 -1.21 -3.22 -0.12
CA ALA A 117 -0.35 -4.40 -0.28
C ALA A 117 0.31 -4.43 -1.66
N PHE A 118 -0.40 -3.92 -2.67
CA PHE A 118 0.07 -3.43 -3.95
C PHE A 118 -0.90 -2.35 -4.46
N GLY A 119 -0.38 -1.38 -5.22
CA GLY A 119 -1.09 -0.17 -5.61
C GLY A 119 -1.15 0.87 -4.49
N ASP A 120 -1.47 2.11 -4.85
CA ASP A 120 -1.50 3.24 -3.92
C ASP A 120 -2.89 3.36 -3.27
N PRO A 121 -2.99 3.37 -1.93
CA PRO A 121 -4.28 3.40 -1.25
C PRO A 121 -5.01 4.74 -1.37
N ALA A 122 -4.35 5.82 -1.83
CA ALA A 122 -5.05 7.08 -2.13
C ALA A 122 -6.04 6.97 -3.29
N MET A 123 -5.92 5.93 -4.13
CA MET A 123 -6.89 5.64 -5.21
C MET A 123 -8.26 5.21 -4.68
N ILE A 124 -8.33 4.72 -3.45
CA ILE A 124 -9.55 4.16 -2.85
C ILE A 124 -10.51 5.30 -2.45
N ASP A 125 -11.81 5.05 -2.53
CA ASP A 125 -12.80 5.98 -2.00
C ASP A 125 -12.57 6.23 -0.49
N SER A 126 -12.51 7.50 -0.10
CA SER A 126 -12.19 7.91 1.27
C SER A 126 -13.26 7.48 2.28
N THR A 127 -14.53 7.39 1.85
CA THR A 127 -15.65 6.91 2.68
C THR A 127 -15.46 5.45 3.02
N LEU A 128 -15.03 4.64 2.04
CA LEU A 128 -14.74 3.22 2.24
C LEU A 128 -13.62 3.03 3.27
N VAL A 129 -12.50 3.73 3.12
CA VAL A 129 -11.38 3.65 4.06
C VAL A 129 -11.80 4.10 5.46
N THR A 130 -12.56 5.20 5.56
CA THR A 130 -13.06 5.73 6.83
C THR A 130 -13.95 4.71 7.56
N ILE A 131 -14.91 4.10 6.86
CA ILE A 131 -15.79 3.08 7.43
C ILE A 131 -14.99 1.87 7.92
N PHE A 132 -14.06 1.37 7.11
CA PHE A 132 -13.30 0.17 7.47
C PHE A 132 -12.34 0.42 8.63
N ASN A 133 -11.64 1.56 8.64
CA ASN A 133 -10.75 1.92 9.73
C ASN A 133 -11.49 2.13 11.06
N LYS A 134 -12.75 2.62 11.02
CA LYS A 134 -13.59 2.74 12.21
C LYS A 134 -13.97 1.37 12.82
N HIS A 135 -14.07 0.34 12.00
CA HIS A 135 -14.47 -1.00 12.47
C HIS A 135 -13.26 -1.89 12.79
N ALA A 136 -12.13 -1.73 12.10
CA ALA A 136 -10.93 -2.51 12.32
C ALA A 136 -10.24 -2.16 13.65
N ALA A 137 -9.43 -3.09 14.16
CA ALA A 137 -8.59 -2.87 15.34
C ALA A 137 -7.40 -1.93 15.07
N GLY A 138 -7.20 -1.53 13.82
CA GLY A 138 -6.15 -0.63 13.37
C GLY A 138 -5.77 -0.89 11.92
N HIS A 139 -4.94 -0.01 11.37
CA HIS A 139 -4.51 -0.10 9.98
C HIS A 139 -3.07 0.35 9.80
N THR A 140 -2.52 0.03 8.64
CA THR A 140 -1.29 0.62 8.14
C THR A 140 -1.46 1.03 6.68
N GLY A 141 -0.85 2.15 6.29
CA GLY A 141 -0.83 2.58 4.89
C GLY A 141 0.07 3.79 4.67
N TYR A 142 0.53 3.96 3.44
CA TYR A 142 1.27 5.12 2.97
C TYR A 142 0.98 5.34 1.48
N THR A 143 1.14 6.57 1.02
CA THR A 143 0.81 6.99 -0.35
C THR A 143 1.93 7.85 -0.92
N HIS A 144 2.27 7.67 -2.20
CA HIS A 144 3.11 8.61 -2.96
C HIS A 144 2.30 9.77 -3.55
N GLN A 145 0.97 9.67 -3.54
CA GLN A 145 0.07 10.66 -4.12
C GLN A 145 -0.16 11.86 -3.18
N TRP A 146 0.56 11.97 -2.07
CA TRP A 146 0.30 12.95 -1.01
C TRP A 146 0.42 14.41 -1.44
N ARG A 147 1.02 14.70 -2.60
CA ARG A 147 1.03 16.05 -3.21
C ARG A 147 -0.20 16.35 -4.07
N GLN A 148 -0.94 15.31 -4.46
CA GLN A 148 -2.07 15.44 -5.34
C GLN A 148 -3.28 16.03 -4.57
N PRO A 149 -4.02 17.00 -5.15
CA PRO A 149 -5.19 17.58 -4.49
C PRO A 149 -6.26 16.55 -4.12
N TRP A 150 -6.49 15.56 -4.99
CA TRP A 150 -7.48 14.50 -4.79
C TRP A 150 -7.09 13.48 -3.71
N ALA A 151 -5.83 13.46 -3.27
CA ALA A 151 -5.33 12.53 -2.26
C ALA A 151 -5.21 13.15 -0.85
N GLN A 152 -5.52 14.44 -0.68
CA GLN A 152 -5.32 15.14 0.60
C GLN A 152 -6.13 14.56 1.76
N TRP A 153 -7.22 13.84 1.48
CA TRP A 153 -7.98 13.11 2.49
C TRP A 153 -7.15 12.05 3.24
N CYS A 154 -6.03 11.60 2.67
CA CYS A 154 -5.16 10.62 3.31
C CYS A 154 -4.38 11.19 4.49
N LYS A 155 -4.28 12.52 4.67
CA LYS A 155 -3.52 13.13 5.75
C LYS A 155 -4.10 12.74 7.11
N GLY A 156 -3.27 12.19 7.99
CA GLY A 156 -3.72 11.63 9.28
C GLY A 156 -4.30 10.22 9.19
N VAL A 157 -4.40 9.65 7.98
CA VAL A 157 -4.90 8.28 7.73
C VAL A 157 -3.80 7.39 7.15
N PHE A 158 -3.01 7.91 6.23
CA PHE A 158 -1.83 7.26 5.66
C PHE A 158 -0.62 8.17 5.80
N GLN A 159 0.57 7.58 5.85
CA GLN A 159 1.80 8.36 5.82
C GLN A 159 2.09 8.85 4.40
N ALA A 160 2.69 10.02 4.27
CA ALA A 160 3.32 10.46 3.03
C ALA A 160 4.56 9.60 2.77
N SER A 161 4.63 8.95 1.62
CA SER A 161 5.81 8.20 1.20
C SER A 161 6.88 9.18 0.69
N CYS A 162 8.07 9.12 1.26
CA CYS A 162 9.16 10.05 1.00
C CYS A 162 10.41 9.30 0.52
N ASP A 163 10.97 9.73 -0.61
CA ASP A 163 12.12 9.11 -1.26
C ASP A 163 13.39 9.99 -1.17
N SER A 164 13.29 11.10 -0.46
CA SER A 164 14.38 12.04 -0.23
C SER A 164 14.18 12.87 1.04
N PHE A 165 15.26 13.52 1.51
CA PHE A 165 15.17 14.48 2.61
C PHE A 165 14.27 15.69 2.26
N ALA A 166 14.27 16.11 1.00
CA ALA A 166 13.40 17.18 0.53
C ALA A 166 11.92 16.78 0.63
N ASP A 167 11.56 15.54 0.25
CA ASP A 167 10.20 15.02 0.43
C ASP A 167 9.80 14.99 1.91
N TYR A 168 10.71 14.57 2.79
CA TYR A 168 10.46 14.53 4.23
C TYR A 168 10.18 15.92 4.80
N LEU A 169 11.00 16.91 4.45
CA LEU A 169 10.80 18.30 4.89
C LEU A 169 9.48 18.86 4.37
N ASP A 170 9.18 18.65 3.08
CA ASP A 170 7.97 19.14 2.42
C ASP A 170 6.70 18.50 3.02
N ALA A 171 6.68 17.17 3.15
CA ALA A 171 5.56 16.46 3.76
C ALA A 171 5.32 16.90 5.22
N SER A 172 6.40 17.02 6.00
CA SER A 172 6.34 17.47 7.39
C SER A 172 5.83 18.90 7.52
N ALA A 173 6.32 19.82 6.67
CA ALA A 173 5.86 21.20 6.62
C ALA A 173 4.37 21.32 6.31
N HIS A 174 3.83 20.36 5.55
CA HIS A 174 2.40 20.26 5.23
C HIS A 174 1.60 19.40 6.21
N GLY A 175 2.17 19.02 7.36
CA GLY A 175 1.49 18.34 8.45
C GLY A 175 1.26 16.84 8.25
N TRP A 176 2.01 16.19 7.35
CA TRP A 176 1.97 14.75 7.18
C TRP A 176 2.90 14.04 8.17
N LYS A 177 2.50 12.83 8.59
CA LYS A 177 3.46 11.82 9.04
C LYS A 177 4.02 11.08 7.85
N THR A 178 5.28 10.66 7.94
CA THR A 178 6.04 10.18 6.79
C THR A 178 6.45 8.71 6.92
N PHE A 179 6.47 8.02 5.78
CA PHE A 179 7.14 6.75 5.59
C PHE A 179 8.29 6.97 4.61
N ALA A 180 9.52 6.98 5.09
CA ALA A 180 10.68 7.23 4.25
C ALA A 180 11.36 5.92 3.79
N VAL A 181 11.85 5.92 2.57
CA VAL A 181 12.78 4.89 2.07
C VAL A 181 14.17 5.52 1.96
N VAL A 182 15.14 4.93 2.65
CA VAL A 182 16.54 5.40 2.69
C VAL A 182 17.42 4.39 1.99
N ALA A 183 18.39 4.80 1.18
CA ALA A 183 19.36 3.88 0.61
C ALA A 183 20.12 3.09 1.70
N LYS A 184 20.41 1.81 1.41
CA LYS A 184 21.02 0.90 2.38
C LYS A 184 22.38 1.43 2.87
N GLY A 185 22.57 1.48 4.19
CA GLY A 185 23.81 1.96 4.82
C GLY A 185 24.03 3.47 4.74
N LYS A 186 23.03 4.25 4.29
CA LYS A 186 23.05 5.71 4.38
C LYS A 186 22.45 6.18 5.70
N GLN A 187 22.82 7.40 6.09
CA GLN A 187 22.25 8.04 7.28
C GLN A 187 20.76 8.30 7.06
N SER A 188 19.93 7.90 8.03
CA SER A 188 18.50 8.21 7.98
C SER A 188 18.25 9.70 8.07
N PHE A 189 17.26 10.16 7.31
CA PHE A 189 16.79 11.54 7.30
C PHE A 189 15.36 11.68 7.87
N SER A 190 14.74 10.59 8.33
CA SER A 190 13.35 10.59 8.83
C SER A 190 13.19 9.63 10.00
N GLY A 191 12.38 10.03 10.99
CA GLY A 191 11.66 9.14 11.89
C GLY A 191 12.44 8.01 12.58
N LYS A 192 11.69 6.98 12.99
CA LYS A 192 12.23 5.77 13.62
C LYS A 192 12.38 4.66 12.59
N LEU A 193 13.41 3.82 12.75
CA LEU A 193 13.54 2.63 11.92
C LEU A 193 12.33 1.72 12.14
N CYS A 194 11.75 1.22 11.06
CA CYS A 194 10.68 0.23 11.13
C CYS A 194 11.16 -1.00 11.91
N PRO A 195 10.52 -1.36 13.04
CA PRO A 195 10.96 -2.50 13.84
C PRO A 195 10.99 -3.81 13.06
N ALA A 196 10.10 -3.98 12.07
CA ALA A 196 10.01 -5.20 11.27
C ALA A 196 11.13 -5.35 10.21
N THR A 197 11.97 -4.33 10.04
CA THR A 197 13.14 -4.38 9.13
C THR A 197 14.46 -4.23 9.87
N ALA A 198 14.44 -4.10 11.20
CA ALA A 198 15.65 -4.11 12.01
C ALA A 198 16.28 -5.51 12.01
N ASP A 199 17.61 -5.55 12.10
CA ASP A 199 18.36 -6.81 12.10
C ASP A 199 17.89 -7.75 13.21
N ASN A 200 17.72 -9.03 12.86
CA ASN A 200 17.25 -10.10 13.75
C ASN A 200 15.87 -9.87 14.42
N SER A 201 15.11 -8.87 13.97
CA SER A 201 13.80 -8.56 14.55
C SER A 201 12.74 -9.59 14.18
N GLN A 202 11.88 -9.90 15.15
CA GLN A 202 10.64 -10.67 14.98
C GLN A 202 9.39 -9.77 15.03
N ALA A 203 9.57 -8.45 15.01
CA ALA A 203 8.46 -7.52 15.07
C ALA A 203 7.57 -7.63 13.82
N GLN A 204 6.26 -7.64 14.04
CA GLN A 204 5.28 -7.70 12.96
C GLN A 204 4.43 -6.44 12.91
N CYS A 205 3.96 -6.06 11.72
CA CYS A 205 3.08 -4.89 11.57
C CYS A 205 1.76 -5.04 12.37
N ILE A 206 1.25 -6.26 12.52
CA ILE A 206 0.04 -6.55 13.28
C ILE A 206 0.17 -6.18 14.77
N THR A 207 1.37 -6.22 15.35
CA THR A 207 1.60 -5.78 16.74
C THR A 207 2.03 -4.31 16.78
N CYS A 208 2.95 -3.92 15.89
CA CYS A 208 3.55 -2.58 15.85
C CYS A 208 2.57 -1.47 15.45
N SER A 209 2.00 -1.55 14.24
CA SER A 209 0.99 -0.61 13.70
C SER A 209 1.36 0.89 13.72
N LEU A 210 2.66 1.23 13.67
CA LEU A 210 3.11 2.62 13.68
C LEU A 210 2.86 3.35 12.36
N CYS A 211 2.69 2.63 11.25
CA CYS A 211 2.41 3.22 9.93
C CYS A 211 0.92 3.61 9.77
N ASP A 212 0.32 4.25 10.77
CA ASP A 212 -1.10 4.58 10.86
C ASP A 212 -1.47 5.96 10.30
N GLY A 213 -0.48 6.70 9.81
CA GLY A 213 -0.65 8.03 9.21
C GLY A 213 -0.74 9.18 10.21
N ALA A 214 -0.76 8.92 11.52
CA ALA A 214 -1.06 9.93 12.52
C ALA A 214 0.03 10.11 13.59
N LYS A 215 0.66 9.02 14.05
CA LYS A 215 1.41 9.07 15.32
C LYS A 215 2.89 9.43 15.17
N THR A 216 3.58 8.83 14.22
CA THR A 216 5.05 8.93 14.14
C THR A 216 5.52 8.85 12.70
N ASP A 217 6.69 9.40 12.47
CA ASP A 217 7.45 9.22 11.24
C ASP A 217 8.24 7.90 11.33
N ILE A 218 8.25 7.14 10.25
CA ILE A 218 8.91 5.84 10.13
C ILE A 218 9.80 5.84 8.89
N PHE A 219 10.94 5.16 8.96
CA PHE A 219 11.73 4.87 7.77
C PHE A 219 12.07 3.39 7.67
N VAL A 220 12.41 2.97 6.45
CA VAL A 220 13.03 1.69 6.15
C VAL A 220 14.28 1.92 5.31
N GLU A 221 15.27 1.05 5.46
CA GLU A 221 16.30 0.93 4.44
C GLU A 221 15.75 0.22 3.20
N ALA A 222 16.23 0.62 2.03
CA ALA A 222 15.90 0.01 0.75
C ALA A 222 16.27 -1.48 0.76
N HIS A 223 15.31 -2.33 0.37
CA HIS A 223 15.44 -3.78 0.44
C HIS A 223 14.75 -4.46 -0.75
N GLY A 224 14.95 -5.78 -0.86
CA GLY A 224 14.51 -6.56 -2.01
C GLY A 224 15.35 -6.26 -3.26
N SER A 225 14.98 -6.89 -4.38
CA SER A 225 15.74 -6.79 -5.64
C SER A 225 15.80 -5.37 -6.22
N GLY A 226 14.77 -4.55 -5.94
CA GLY A 226 14.68 -3.17 -6.39
C GLY A 226 15.49 -2.18 -5.56
N GLY A 227 15.94 -2.56 -4.36
CA GLY A 227 16.62 -1.65 -3.43
C GLY A 227 17.92 -1.05 -3.98
N LYS A 228 18.59 -1.75 -4.90
CA LYS A 228 19.81 -1.26 -5.58
C LYS A 228 19.59 -0.03 -6.45
N TYR A 229 18.34 0.27 -6.81
CA TYR A 229 17.97 1.45 -7.59
C TYR A 229 17.58 2.65 -6.72
N VAL A 230 17.62 2.49 -5.39
CA VAL A 230 17.44 3.61 -4.44
C VAL A 230 18.82 4.15 -4.09
N THR A 231 19.11 5.36 -4.53
CA THR A 231 20.45 5.97 -4.41
C THR A 231 20.55 7.08 -3.37
N ASN A 232 19.40 7.59 -2.92
CA ASN A 232 19.30 8.76 -2.05
C ASN A 232 19.20 8.39 -0.57
#